data_AF-A0A4Y2QIB1-F1
#
_entry.id   AF-A0A4Y2QIB1-F1
#
_cell.length_a   1.000
_cell.length_b   1.000
_cell.length_c   1.000
_cell.angle_alpha   90.00
_cell.angle_beta   90.00
_cell.angle_gamma   90.00
#
_symmetry.space_group_name_H-M   'P 1'
#
loop_
_entity.id
_entity.type
_entity.pdbx_description
1 polymer ?
#
loop_
_entity_poly.entity_id
_entity_poly.type
_entity_poly.pdbx_seq_one_letter_code
_entity_poly.pdbx_strand_id
1 'polypeptide(L)'
;MSSFGTGNLEFIDNKVNKYGYLDVLKRNIRQSAQKMGILANFKLYQDNDPKHTSHICRLWALYHCPMVIKTPAQSPDHNPIEHLWDNIQQRLHESNITSKNILKEKLIEAWRNIDPNTCKKLVNSMPSRLKEVIKNKGRPTKY
;
A
#
# COMPACT_ATOMS: atom_id res chain seq x y z
N MET A 1 -2.18 -3.89 -0.67
CA MET A 1 -2.32 -5.02 0.27
C MET A 1 -3.66 -4.91 0.99
N SER A 2 -4.27 -6.02 1.41
CA SER A 2 -5.47 -6.07 2.25
C SER A 2 -5.32 -7.18 3.31
N SER A 3 -6.28 -7.34 4.22
CA SER A 3 -6.28 -8.44 5.20
C SER A 3 -6.32 -9.84 4.57
N PHE A 4 -6.64 -9.94 3.27
CA PHE A 4 -6.67 -11.19 2.50
C PHE A 4 -5.36 -11.47 1.75
N GLY A 5 -4.37 -10.56 1.81
CA GLY A 5 -3.07 -10.74 1.18
C GLY A 5 -2.62 -9.58 0.30
N THR A 6 -1.72 -9.87 -0.63
CA THR A 6 -1.10 -8.87 -1.51
C THR A 6 -1.83 -8.74 -2.85
N GLY A 7 -2.01 -7.47 -3.25
CA GLY A 7 -2.49 -7.12 -4.59
C GLY A 7 -1.37 -7.22 -5.62
N ASN A 8 -1.55 -6.53 -6.74
CA ASN A 8 -0.51 -6.41 -7.76
C ASN A 8 0.69 -5.59 -7.25
N LEU A 9 1.88 -5.95 -7.74
CA LEU A 9 3.11 -5.17 -7.62
C LEU A 9 3.45 -4.64 -9.01
N GLU A 10 3.64 -3.33 -9.15
CA GLU A 10 4.04 -2.69 -10.40
C GLU A 10 5.35 -1.93 -10.20
N PHE A 11 6.34 -2.21 -11.06
CA PHE A 11 7.59 -1.45 -11.09
C PHE A 11 7.41 -0.21 -11.93
N ILE A 12 7.90 0.91 -11.40
CA ILE A 12 7.84 2.20 -12.06
C ILE A 12 9.27 2.69 -12.27
N ASP A 13 9.68 2.83 -13.52
CA ASP A 13 11.08 3.17 -13.85
C ASP A 13 11.36 4.68 -13.81
N ASN A 14 10.32 5.53 -13.83
CA ASN A 14 10.44 6.98 -13.87
C ASN A 14 9.57 7.67 -12.82
N LYS A 15 9.88 8.93 -12.50
CA LYS A 15 9.05 9.76 -11.62
C LYS A 15 7.63 9.86 -12.19
N VAL A 16 6.64 9.51 -11.38
CA VAL A 16 5.24 9.47 -11.77
C VAL A 16 4.57 10.80 -11.47
N ASN A 17 3.91 11.38 -12.47
CA ASN A 17 3.00 12.50 -12.28
C ASN A 17 1.56 12.00 -12.02
N LYS A 18 0.60 12.91 -11.86
CA LYS A 18 -0.81 12.53 -11.64
C LYS A 18 -1.41 11.63 -12.72
N TYR A 19 -1.01 11.75 -13.98
CA TYR A 19 -1.54 10.94 -15.08
C TYR A 19 -0.99 9.52 -15.03
N GLY A 20 0.32 9.37 -14.84
CA GLY A 20 0.91 8.04 -14.66
C GLY A 20 0.34 7.32 -13.44
N TYR A 21 0.06 8.04 -12.35
CA TYR A 21 -0.58 7.46 -11.17
C TYR A 21 -2.02 7.01 -11.46
N LEU A 22 -2.80 7.82 -12.18
CA LEU A 22 -4.13 7.44 -12.64
C LEU A 22 -4.09 6.14 -13.46
N ASP A 23 -3.09 5.96 -14.32
CA ASP A 23 -2.96 4.75 -15.12
C ASP A 23 -2.60 3.52 -14.27
N VAL A 24 -1.76 3.69 -13.25
CA VAL A 24 -1.48 2.64 -12.25
C VAL A 24 -2.77 2.23 -11.53
N LEU A 25 -3.60 3.18 -11.12
CA LEU A 25 -4.89 2.90 -10.48
C LEU A 25 -5.82 2.10 -11.40
N LYS A 26 -5.97 2.54 -12.66
CA LYS A 26 -6.82 1.88 -13.67
C LYS A 26 -6.39 0.44 -13.94
N ARG A 27 -5.09 0.18 -14.04
CA ARG A 27 -4.55 -1.16 -14.29
C ARG A 27 -4.73 -2.09 -13.09
N ASN A 28 -4.50 -1.61 -11.87
CA ASN A 28 -4.26 -2.51 -10.74
C ASN A 28 -5.39 -2.64 -9.74
N ILE A 29 -6.19 -1.60 -9.47
CA ILE A 29 -7.12 -1.62 -8.34
C ILE A 29 -8.17 -2.72 -8.50
N ARG A 30 -8.84 -2.78 -9.65
CA ARG A 30 -9.88 -3.78 -9.93
C ARG A 30 -9.31 -5.21 -9.91
N GLN A 31 -8.19 -5.43 -10.61
CA GLN A 31 -7.55 -6.74 -10.67
C GLN A 31 -7.09 -7.22 -9.29
N SER A 32 -6.49 -6.33 -8.50
CA SER A 32 -6.06 -6.64 -7.13
C SER A 32 -7.25 -7.00 -6.24
N ALA A 33 -8.34 -6.23 -6.31
CA ALA A 33 -9.54 -6.49 -5.52
C ALA A 33 -10.24 -7.79 -5.92
N GLN A 34 -10.25 -8.13 -7.22
CA GLN A 34 -10.74 -9.41 -7.73
C GLN A 34 -9.89 -10.58 -7.24
N LYS A 35 -8.56 -10.49 -7.38
CA LYS A 35 -7.61 -11.50 -6.89
C LYS A 35 -7.81 -11.81 -5.41
N MET A 36 -8.14 -10.80 -4.61
CA MET A 36 -8.36 -10.93 -3.16
C MET A 36 -9.82 -11.25 -2.79
N GLY A 37 -10.75 -11.38 -3.75
CA GLY A 37 -12.17 -11.68 -3.47
C GLY A 37 -12.93 -10.54 -2.77
N ILE A 38 -12.46 -9.29 -2.85
CA ILE A 38 -13.03 -8.13 -2.12
C ILE A 38 -13.58 -7.05 -3.05
N LEU A 39 -13.79 -7.36 -4.33
CA LEU A 39 -14.16 -6.37 -5.36
C LEU A 39 -15.36 -5.49 -4.95
N ALA A 40 -16.38 -6.06 -4.31
CA ALA A 40 -17.61 -5.35 -3.99
C ALA A 40 -17.47 -4.37 -2.81
N ASN A 41 -16.60 -4.65 -1.84
CA ASN A 41 -16.67 -4.06 -0.50
C ASN A 41 -15.34 -3.48 0.01
N PHE A 42 -14.33 -3.32 -0.84
CA PHE A 42 -13.05 -2.76 -0.40
C PHE A 42 -13.12 -1.25 -0.14
N LYS A 43 -12.22 -0.78 0.73
CA LYS A 43 -12.00 0.65 0.98
C LYS A 43 -10.57 1.00 0.57
N LEU A 44 -10.42 1.92 -0.38
CA LEU A 44 -9.11 2.39 -0.84
C LEU A 44 -8.45 3.24 0.25
N TYR A 45 -7.25 2.85 0.66
CA TYR A 45 -6.39 3.62 1.56
C TYR A 45 -5.14 4.07 0.79
N GLN A 46 -4.82 5.36 0.85
CA GLN A 46 -3.64 5.96 0.22
C GLN A 46 -3.18 7.19 1.02
N ASP A 47 -1.90 7.54 0.91
CA ASP A 47 -1.37 8.76 1.52
C ASP A 47 -1.87 10.04 0.81
N ASN A 48 -1.45 11.19 1.33
CA ASN A 48 -1.83 12.50 0.81
C ASN A 48 -0.83 13.09 -0.19
N ASP A 49 -0.03 12.28 -0.90
CA ASP A 49 0.84 12.77 -1.98
C ASP A 49 0.01 13.62 -2.98
N PRO A 50 0.52 14.79 -3.43
CA PRO A 50 -0.17 15.66 -4.39
C PRO A 50 -0.71 14.94 -5.64
N LYS A 51 -0.06 13.87 -6.10
CA LYS A 51 -0.55 13.09 -7.25
C LYS A 51 -1.79 12.25 -6.89
N HIS A 52 -1.83 11.67 -5.70
CA HIS A 52 -2.95 10.87 -5.19
C HIS A 52 -4.18 11.73 -4.90
N THR A 53 -3.94 12.96 -4.41
CA THR A 53 -4.97 13.95 -4.08
C THR A 53 -5.35 14.86 -5.24
N SER A 54 -4.70 14.70 -6.40
CA SER A 54 -5.04 15.45 -7.61
C SER A 54 -6.51 15.24 -8.01
N HIS A 55 -7.12 16.27 -8.61
CA HIS A 55 -8.54 16.24 -9.00
C HIS A 55 -8.88 15.01 -9.84
N ILE A 56 -8.03 14.67 -10.82
CA ILE A 56 -8.28 13.56 -11.75
C ILE A 56 -8.28 12.20 -11.02
N CYS A 57 -7.39 12.01 -10.05
CA CYS A 57 -7.26 10.73 -9.34
C CYS A 57 -8.37 10.58 -8.31
N ARG A 58 -8.73 11.68 -7.61
CA ARG A 58 -9.88 11.71 -6.71
C ARG A 58 -11.19 11.43 -7.45
N LEU A 59 -11.40 12.06 -8.60
CA LEU A 59 -12.59 11.85 -9.41
C LEU A 59 -12.67 10.40 -9.91
N TRP A 60 -11.56 9.85 -10.40
CA TRP A 60 -11.53 8.45 -10.81
C TRP A 60 -11.86 7.50 -9.66
N ALA A 61 -11.23 7.68 -8.50
CA ALA A 61 -11.46 6.84 -7.32
C ALA A 61 -12.91 6.91 -6.82
N LEU A 62 -13.55 8.10 -6.90
CA LEU A 62 -14.96 8.29 -6.54
C LEU A 62 -15.90 7.39 -7.36
N TYR A 63 -15.62 7.18 -8.65
CA TYR A 63 -16.47 6.37 -9.54
C TYR A 63 -16.08 4.88 -9.58
N HIS A 64 -14.85 4.53 -9.19
CA HIS A 64 -14.30 3.17 -9.41
C HIS A 64 -13.97 2.41 -8.14
N CYS A 65 -14.04 3.05 -6.97
CA CYS A 65 -13.81 2.41 -5.68
C CYS A 65 -15.07 2.51 -4.81
N PRO A 66 -15.49 1.43 -4.11
CA PRO A 66 -16.67 1.47 -3.24
C PRO A 66 -16.57 2.54 -2.14
N MET A 67 -15.36 2.75 -1.62
CA MET A 67 -15.08 3.80 -0.65
C MET A 67 -13.60 4.21 -0.71
N VAL A 68 -13.30 5.46 -0.39
CA VAL A 68 -11.94 5.96 -0.17
C VAL A 68 -11.82 6.44 1.28
N ILE A 69 -10.79 5.99 1.99
CA ILE A 69 -10.50 6.39 3.36
C ILE A 69 -9.74 7.72 3.34
N LYS A 70 -10.22 8.70 4.11
CA LYS A 70 -9.50 9.95 4.33
C LYS A 70 -8.37 9.72 5.33
N THR A 71 -7.14 10.01 4.91
CA THR A 71 -5.94 9.84 5.74
C THR A 71 -5.45 11.20 6.25
N PRO A 72 -4.87 11.27 7.46
CA PRO A 72 -4.17 12.48 7.93
C PRO A 72 -2.86 12.70 7.15
N ALA A 73 -2.41 13.95 7.07
CA ALA A 73 -1.12 14.27 6.47
C ALA A 73 0.04 13.76 7.35
N GLN A 74 1.21 13.51 6.74
CA GLN A 74 2.46 13.19 7.46
C GLN A 74 2.34 12.07 8.50
N SER A 75 1.66 10.99 8.13
CA SER A 75 1.26 9.92 9.05
C SER A 75 1.73 8.53 8.59
N PRO A 76 3.05 8.32 8.37
CA PRO A 76 3.57 7.05 7.87
C PRO A 76 3.32 5.89 8.86
N ASP A 77 3.42 6.15 10.16
CA ASP A 77 3.18 5.20 11.27
C ASP A 77 1.79 4.52 11.21
N HIS A 78 0.85 5.15 10.51
CA HIS A 78 -0.50 4.61 10.31
C HIS A 78 -0.62 3.66 9.13
N ASN A 79 0.28 3.72 8.15
CA ASN A 79 0.11 3.03 6.89
C ASN A 79 0.66 1.60 6.99
N PRO A 80 -0.20 0.55 7.05
CA PRO A 80 0.29 -0.80 7.31
C PRO A 80 1.16 -1.35 6.18
N ILE A 81 1.13 -0.73 4.99
CA ILE A 81 1.98 -1.15 3.88
C ILE A 81 3.45 -0.79 4.11
N GLU A 82 3.78 0.25 4.88
CA GLU A 82 5.17 0.60 5.19
C GLU A 82 5.84 -0.53 5.96
N HIS A 83 5.16 -1.10 6.96
CA HIS A 83 5.66 -2.24 7.71
C HIS A 83 5.83 -3.50 6.86
N LEU A 84 5.01 -3.64 5.81
CA LEU A 84 5.16 -4.74 4.87
C LEU A 84 6.41 -4.54 4.01
N TRP A 85 6.68 -3.31 3.59
CA TRP A 85 7.91 -2.95 2.88
C TRP A 85 9.15 -3.14 3.75
N ASP A 86 9.11 -2.74 5.02
CA ASP A 86 10.20 -2.98 5.97
C ASP A 86 10.51 -4.47 6.10
N ASN A 87 9.47 -5.32 6.21
CA ASN A 87 9.67 -6.76 6.26
C ASN A 87 10.30 -7.32 4.98
N ILE A 88 9.89 -6.82 3.81
CA ILE A 88 10.50 -7.22 2.54
C ILE A 88 11.95 -6.76 2.47
N GLN A 89 12.23 -5.50 2.84
CA GLN A 89 13.58 -4.95 2.84
C GLN A 89 14.50 -5.74 3.77
N GLN A 90 14.04 -6.14 4.96
CA GLN A 90 14.80 -6.97 5.87
C GLN A 90 15.16 -8.33 5.26
N ARG A 91 14.22 -8.99 4.58
CA ARG A 91 14.50 -10.26 3.87
C ARG A 91 15.50 -10.09 2.72
N LEU A 92 15.44 -8.95 2.04
CA LEU A 92 16.33 -8.63 0.93
C LEU A 92 17.73 -8.21 1.40
N HIS A 93 17.87 -7.74 2.63
CA HIS A 93 19.16 -7.30 3.17
C HIS A 93 20.20 -8.43 3.20
N GLU A 94 19.75 -9.67 3.39
CA GLU A 94 20.60 -10.87 3.40
C GLU A 94 20.89 -11.41 1.99
N SER A 95 20.30 -10.83 0.94
CA SER A 95 20.46 -11.28 -0.44
C SER A 95 21.57 -10.52 -1.16
N ASN A 96 22.37 -11.23 -1.97
CA ASN A 96 23.39 -10.61 -2.82
C ASN A 96 22.76 -9.94 -4.05
N ILE A 97 22.38 -8.67 -3.91
CA ILE A 97 21.73 -7.88 -4.97
C ILE A 97 22.78 -7.06 -5.72
N THR A 98 23.17 -7.53 -6.89
CA THR A 98 24.24 -6.91 -7.70
C THR A 98 23.74 -6.10 -8.90
N SER A 99 22.43 -6.16 -9.20
CA SER A 99 21.83 -5.41 -10.31
C SER A 99 20.38 -5.05 -10.07
N LYS A 100 19.87 -4.06 -10.81
CA LYS A 100 18.45 -3.67 -10.80
C LYS A 100 17.52 -4.82 -11.18
N ASN A 101 17.93 -5.70 -12.10
CA ASN A 101 17.12 -6.84 -12.52
C ASN A 101 17.01 -7.89 -11.42
N ILE A 102 18.13 -8.22 -10.76
CA ILE A 102 18.15 -9.13 -9.61
C ILE A 102 17.28 -8.57 -8.47
N LEU A 103 17.35 -7.25 -8.22
CA LEU A 103 16.47 -6.60 -7.25
C LEU A 103 14.98 -6.77 -7.60
N LYS A 104 14.60 -6.53 -8.86
CA LYS A 104 13.21 -6.68 -9.32
C LYS A 104 12.73 -8.13 -9.16
N GLU A 105 13.54 -9.12 -9.53
CA GLU A 105 13.22 -10.54 -9.39
C GLU A 105 13.02 -10.93 -7.92
N LYS A 106 13.95 -10.55 -7.05
CA LYS A 106 13.87 -10.82 -5.61
C LYS A 106 12.69 -10.11 -4.95
N LEU A 107 12.35 -8.90 -5.38
CA LEU A 107 11.14 -8.19 -4.92
C LEU A 107 9.85 -8.92 -5.34
N ILE A 108 9.76 -9.42 -6.58
CA ILE A 108 8.61 -10.21 -7.04
C ILE A 108 8.48 -11.48 -6.22
N GLU A 109 9.59 -12.20 -6.01
CA GLU A 109 9.64 -13.42 -5.21
C GLU A 109 9.17 -13.16 -3.77
N ALA A 110 9.76 -12.17 -3.11
CA ALA A 110 9.39 -11.78 -1.75
C ALA A 110 7.91 -11.37 -1.68
N TRP A 111 7.42 -10.58 -2.63
CA TRP A 111 6.04 -10.11 -2.66
C TRP A 111 5.02 -11.24 -2.83
N ARG A 112 5.32 -12.23 -3.68
CA ARG A 112 4.49 -13.42 -3.89
C ARG A 112 4.46 -14.34 -2.68
N ASN A 113 5.57 -14.40 -1.93
CA ASN A 113 5.73 -15.27 -0.76
C ASN A 113 5.32 -14.59 0.56
N ILE A 114 4.64 -13.45 0.52
CA ILE A 114 4.04 -12.85 1.72
C ILE A 114 2.88 -13.73 2.19
N ASP A 115 3.00 -14.26 3.41
CA ASP A 115 1.92 -14.96 4.09
C ASP A 115 0.71 -14.01 4.28
N PRO A 116 -0.49 -14.36 3.78
CA PRO A 116 -1.72 -13.60 4.04
C PRO A 116 -1.97 -13.29 5.52
N ASN A 117 -1.54 -14.14 6.45
CA ASN A 117 -1.65 -13.86 7.88
C ASN A 117 -0.82 -12.65 8.32
N THR A 118 0.32 -12.39 7.67
CA THR A 118 1.11 -11.16 7.90
C THR A 118 0.27 -9.94 7.55
N CYS A 119 -0.35 -9.93 6.37
CA CYS A 119 -1.23 -8.85 5.94
C CYS A 119 -2.44 -8.68 6.86
N LYS A 120 -3.07 -9.79 7.27
CA LYS A 120 -4.19 -9.79 8.22
C LYS A 120 -3.82 -9.17 9.55
N LYS A 121 -2.67 -9.55 10.13
CA LYS A 121 -2.16 -8.97 11.39
C LYS A 121 -1.90 -7.47 11.25
N LEU A 122 -1.28 -7.04 10.15
CA LEU A 122 -1.00 -5.63 9.87
C LEU A 122 -2.30 -4.80 9.78
N VAL A 123 -3.29 -5.26 9.01
CA VAL A 123 -4.58 -4.57 8.89
C VAL A 123 -5.33 -4.55 10.23
N ASN A 124 -5.34 -5.67 10.97
CA ASN A 124 -5.98 -5.75 12.28
C ASN A 124 -5.28 -4.92 13.37
N SER A 125 -4.04 -4.48 13.14
CA SER A 125 -3.33 -3.58 14.05
C SER A 125 -3.82 -2.13 13.98
N MET A 126 -4.60 -1.75 12.96
CA MET A 126 -5.05 -0.37 12.75
C MET A 126 -5.77 0.26 13.94
N PRO A 127 -6.72 -0.41 14.62
CA PRO A 127 -7.34 0.16 15.82
C PRO A 127 -6.33 0.50 16.92
N SER A 128 -5.31 -0.34 17.13
CA SER A 128 -4.27 -0.09 18.13
C SER A 128 -3.35 1.07 17.72
N ARG A 129 -2.98 1.16 16.44
CA ARG A 129 -2.22 2.31 15.89
C ARG A 129 -2.97 3.62 16.12
N LEU A 130 -4.26 3.65 15.78
CA LEU A 130 -5.11 4.83 15.97
C LEU A 130 -5.25 5.22 17.45
N LYS A 131 -5.35 4.25 18.37
CA LYS A 131 -5.35 4.52 19.82
C LYS A 131 -4.05 5.16 20.27
N GLU A 132 -2.89 4.68 19.81
CA GLU A 132 -1.60 5.26 20.18
C GLU A 132 -1.46 6.70 19.66
N VAL A 133 -1.98 6.99 18.47
CA VAL A 133 -1.98 8.34 17.90
C VAL A 133 -2.84 9.30 18.71
N ILE A 134 -4.02 8.86 19.13
CA ILE A 134 -4.90 9.64 20.02
C ILE A 134 -4.20 9.90 21.34
N LYS A 135 -3.60 8.87 21.95
CA LYS A 135 -2.82 8.98 23.19
C LYS A 135 -1.65 9.94 23.06
N ASN A 136 -0.96 9.92 21.92
CA ASN A 136 0.16 10.82 21.61
C ASN A 136 -0.30 12.19 21.07
N LYS A 137 -1.60 12.48 21.05
CA LYS A 137 -2.18 13.74 20.56
C LYS A 137 -1.73 14.09 19.13
N GLY A 138 -1.68 13.08 18.26
CA GLY A 138 -1.26 13.23 16.87
C GLY A 138 0.25 13.29 16.64
N ARG A 139 1.07 13.13 17.68
CA ARG A 139 2.54 13.05 17.56
C ARG A 139 2.98 11.64 17.10
N PRO A 140 4.22 11.48 16.62
CA PRO A 140 4.76 10.19 16.20
C PRO A 140 4.54 9.09 17.23
N THR A 141 4.36 7.87 16.73
CA THR A 141 4.14 6.69 17.56
C THR A 141 5.31 5.72 17.48
N LYS A 142 5.20 4.60 18.19
CA LYS A 142 6.18 3.51 18.14
C LYS A 142 6.03 2.60 16.91
N TYR A 143 4.98 2.81 16.12
CA TYR A 143 4.68 2.03 14.94
C TYR A 143 5.48 2.56 13.76
#